data_AF-A0A5N8YNN5-F1
#
_entry.id   AF-A0A5N8YNN5-F1
#
_cell.length_a   1.000
_cell.length_b   1.000
_cell.length_c   1.000
_cell.angle_alpha   90.00
_cell.angle_beta   90.00
_cell.angle_gamma   90.00
#
_symmetry.space_group_name_H-M   'P 1'
#
loop_
_entity.id
_entity.type
_entity.pdbx_description
1 polymer ?
#
loop_
_entity_poly.entity_id
_entity_poly.type
_entity_poly.pdbx_seq_one_letter_code
_entity_poly.pdbx_strand_id
1 'polypeptide(L)' 'MVSERFQRRIDRILDQIEDAADQHDWTAVRQGSLDLLVFDPENEDAKNFLAAAQRALDLEI' A
#
# COMPACT_ATOMS: atom_id res chain seq x y z
N MET A 1 -5.22 16.87 -16.12
CA MET A 1 -3.87 16.46 -15.70
C MET A 1 -3.91 16.25 -14.21
N VAL A 2 -3.63 15.04 -13.74
CA VAL A 2 -3.38 14.80 -12.31
C VAL A 2 -2.22 15.69 -11.89
N SER A 3 -2.35 16.38 -10.76
CA SER A 3 -1.31 17.31 -10.32
C SER A 3 -0.04 16.53 -9.98
N GLU A 4 1.14 16.94 -10.45
CA GLU A 4 2.43 16.30 -10.10
C GLU A 4 2.66 16.18 -8.59
N ARG A 5 2.00 17.04 -7.79
CA ARG A 5 2.01 16.97 -6.32
C ARG A 5 1.23 15.77 -5.78
N PHE A 6 0.17 15.36 -6.48
CA PHE A 6 -0.63 14.19 -6.14
C PHE A 6 0.11 12.91 -6.50
N GLN A 7 0.71 12.86 -7.70
CA GLN A 7 1.55 11.72 -8.10
C GLN A 7 2.71 11.51 -7.13
N ARG A 8 3.45 12.57 -6.78
CA ARG A 8 4.51 12.50 -5.74
C ARG A 8 4.02 12.02 -4.38
N ARG A 9 2.75 12.23 -4.05
CA ARG A 9 2.18 11.73 -2.80
C ARG A 9 1.86 10.24 -2.89
N ILE A 10 1.35 9.77 -4.04
CA ILE A 10 1.16 8.34 -4.33
C ILE A 10 2.51 7.62 -4.28
N ASP A 11 3.51 8.13 -4.99
CA ASP A 11 4.86 7.51 -5.05
C ASP A 11 5.45 7.37 -3.64
N ARG A 12 5.33 8.42 -2.81
CA ARG A 12 5.78 8.36 -1.40
C ARG A 12 5.00 7.36 -0.55
N ILE A 13 3.72 7.15 -0.83
CA ILE A 13 2.92 6.15 -0.11
C ILE A 13 3.35 4.75 -0.54
N LEU A 14 3.61 4.53 -1.84
CA LEU A 14 4.16 3.28 -2.35
C LEU A 14 5.52 2.95 -1.71
N ASP A 15 6.44 3.90 -1.66
CA ASP A 15 7.76 3.71 -1.00
C ASP A 15 7.58 3.25 0.46
N GLN A 16 6.65 3.84 1.21
CA GLN A 16 6.37 3.47 2.60
C GLN A 16 5.76 2.06 2.74
N ILE A 17 4.94 1.64 1.77
CA ILE A 17 4.36 0.30 1.74
C ILE A 17 5.46 -0.73 1.48
N GLU A 18 6.38 -0.45 0.55
CA GLU A 18 7.53 -1.30 0.25
C GLU A 18 8.47 -1.42 1.47
N ASP A 19 8.84 -0.32 2.10
CA ASP A 19 9.67 -0.30 3.31
C ASP A 19 9.03 -1.09 4.47
N ALA A 20 7.70 -1.04 4.61
CA ALA A 20 6.97 -1.80 5.60
C ALA A 20 6.95 -3.30 5.27
N ALA A 21 6.79 -3.65 3.99
CA ALA A 21 6.83 -5.04 3.53
C ALA A 21 8.20 -5.67 3.77
N ASP A 22 9.29 -4.93 3.52
CA ASP A 22 10.66 -5.36 3.82
C ASP A 22 10.89 -5.63 5.31
N GLN A 23 10.24 -4.83 6.17
CA GLN A 23 10.26 -5.01 7.62
C GLN A 23 9.29 -6.09 8.11
N HIS A 24 8.54 -6.74 7.21
CA HIS A 24 7.45 -7.66 7.53
C HIS A 24 6.37 -7.05 8.42
N ASP A 25 6.22 -5.71 8.42
CA ASP A 25 5.15 -5.01 9.10
C ASP A 25 3.88 -5.04 8.23
N TRP A 26 3.24 -6.21 8.18
CA TRP A 26 2.06 -6.45 7.36
C TRP A 26 0.85 -5.59 7.79
N THR A 27 0.84 -5.11 9.04
CA THR A 27 -0.18 -4.18 9.51
C THR A 27 -0.02 -2.81 8.83
N ALA A 28 1.21 -2.30 8.75
CA ALA A 28 1.52 -1.06 8.05
C ALA A 28 1.30 -1.19 6.53
N VAL A 29 1.69 -2.31 5.91
CA VAL A 29 1.44 -2.58 4.48
C VAL A 29 -0.05 -2.53 4.17
N ARG A 30 -0.89 -3.17 4.99
CA ARG A 30 -2.34 -3.16 4.83
C ARG A 30 -2.90 -1.74 4.92
N GLN A 31 -2.49 -0.97 5.92
CA GLN A 31 -2.98 0.39 6.12
C GLN A 31 -2.57 1.32 4.97
N GLY A 32 -1.29 1.30 4.58
CA GLY A 32 -0.79 2.12 3.47
C GLY A 32 -1.47 1.78 2.14
N SER A 33 -1.73 0.49 1.90
CA SER A 33 -2.45 0.04 0.69
C SER A 33 -3.90 0.54 0.65
N LEU A 34 -4.61 0.50 1.78
CA LEU A 34 -5.96 1.07 1.89
C LEU A 34 -5.95 2.57 1.67
N ASP A 35 -5.00 3.29 2.26
CA ASP A 35 -4.85 4.74 2.08
C ASP A 35 -4.60 5.09 0.61
N LEU A 36 -3.78 4.30 -0.10
CA LEU A 36 -3.53 4.48 -1.52
C LEU A 36 -4.78 4.23 -2.37
N LEU A 37 -5.56 3.20 -2.06
CA LEU A 37 -6.83 2.89 -2.76
C LEU A 37 -7.91 3.97 -2.55
N VAL A 38 -7.84 4.76 -1.47
CA VAL A 38 -8.71 5.93 -1.29
C VAL A 38 -8.39 7.02 -2.32
N PHE A 39 -7.12 7.17 -2.70
CA PHE A 39 -6.66 8.15 -3.68
C PHE A 39 -6.76 7.64 -5.12
N ASP A 40 -6.44 6.37 -5.34
CA ASP A 40 -6.45 5.70 -6.63
C ASP A 40 -7.02 4.27 -6.46
N PRO A 41 -8.34 4.09 -6.57
CA PRO A 41 -8.97 2.78 -6.37
C PRO A 41 -8.66 1.78 -7.49
N GLU A 42 -8.14 2.25 -8.63
CA GLU A 42 -7.74 1.40 -9.75
C GLU A 42 -6.26 0.98 -9.68
N ASN A 43 -5.53 1.42 -8.64
CA ASN A 43 -4.12 1.11 -8.45
C ASN A 43 -3.89 -0.39 -8.20
N GLU A 44 -3.31 -1.08 -9.19
CA GLU A 44 -3.06 -2.52 -9.11
C GLU A 44 -1.99 -2.88 -8.07
N ASP A 45 -0.98 -2.03 -7.88
CA ASP A 45 0.07 -2.25 -6.87
C ASP A 45 -0.53 -2.24 -5.46
N ALA A 46 -1.37 -1.25 -5.16
CA ALA A 46 -2.07 -1.16 -3.89
C ALA A 46 -2.95 -2.39 -3.61
N LYS A 47 -3.66 -2.90 -4.62
CA LYS A 47 -4.47 -4.13 -4.49
C LYS A 47 -3.59 -5.35 -4.20
N ASN A 48 -2.45 -5.46 -4.87
CA ASN A 48 -1.50 -6.56 -4.67
C ASN A 48 -0.90 -6.54 -3.27
N PHE A 49 -0.45 -5.39 -2.79
CA PHE A 49 0.08 -5.24 -1.42
C PHE A 49 -0.98 -5.50 -0.36
N LEU A 50 -2.22 -5.03 -0.55
CA LEU A 50 -3.32 -5.32 0.35
C LEU A 50 -3.61 -6.83 0.45
N ALA A 51 -3.64 -7.52 -0.70
CA ALA A 51 -3.87 -8.96 -0.73
C ALA A 51 -2.71 -9.75 -0.08
N ALA A 52 -1.47 -9.30 -0.27
CA ALA A 52 -0.30 -9.89 0.39
C ALA A 52 -0.36 -9.71 1.91
N ALA A 53 -0.63 -8.50 2.38
CA ALA A 53 -0.76 -8.19 3.80
C ALA A 53 -1.91 -8.97 4.45
N GLN A 54 -3.07 -9.08 3.79
CA GLN A 54 -4.19 -9.85 4.32
C GLN A 54 -3.82 -11.34 4.48
N ARG A 55 -3.15 -11.93 3.49
CA ARG A 55 -2.68 -13.33 3.58
C ARG A 55 -1.66 -13.51 4.70
N ALA A 56 -0.73 -12.57 4.87
CA ALA A 56 0.29 -12.65 5.91
C ALA A 56 -0.31 -12.55 7.31
N LEU A 57 -1.25 -11.62 7.52
CA LEU A 57 -1.96 -11.43 8.79
C LEU A 57 -2.90 -12.60 9.11
N ASP A 58 -3.53 -13.19 8.10
CA ASP A 58 -4.40 -14.37 8.27
C ASP A 58 -3.58 -15.63 8.65
N LEU A 59 -2.29 -15.69 8.31
CA LEU A 59 -1.39 -16.80 8.66
C LEU A 59 -0.81 -16.70 10.09
N GLU A 60 -0.96 -15.55 10.77
CA GLU A 60 -0.53 -15.37 12.17
C GLU A 60 -1.58 -15.83 13.20
N ILE A 61 -2.69 -16.43 12.75
CA ILE A 61 -3.78 -16.99 13.59
C ILE A 61 -3.66 -18.51 13.73
#